data_AF-A0AA86INP6-F1
#
_entry.id   AF-A0AA86INP6-F1
#
_cell.length_a   1.000
_cell.length_b   1.000
_cell.length_c   1.000
_cell.angle_alpha   90.00
_cell.angle_beta   90.00
_cell.angle_gamma   90.00
#
_symmetry.space_group_name_H-M   'P 1'
#
loop_
_entity.id
_entity.type
_entity.pdbx_description
1 polymer ?
#
loop_
_entity_poly.entity_id
_entity_poly.type
_entity_poly.pdbx_seq_one_letter_code
_entity_poly.pdbx_strand_id
1 'polypeptide(L)'
;MSELMLQNDAHRWQAVLDRNPDADGHFIFAVVTTGIYCRPSCRARHALRENVRFYPDADSARAAGFRPCKRCQPDHPTAGQHRLDKIAKACRLLEQDAPVTLEVLAQQVAMSPYHFHRLFRATTGMTPKAWQQAFRAERLRQTLAEGTRVTDAVLAAGFPDSSSYYRHADRALGMTAQQYRSGGRETTVRYALERCTLGRCLVAESERGICAILLADSDDQLLAELARCFPYAQRGEGDEAFTRRVHQVIAVLDNPRNTLALPLDLRGTAFQRQVWQALGQIPVGETVSYQRVAEIIGKPQAVRAVASACAANTLAVVIPCHRVLRVNGALSGYRWGLARKAQLLAREAEQEKT
;
A
#
# COMPACT_ATOMS: atom_id res chain seq x y z
N MET A 1 -19.51 -6.16 -5.02
CA MET A 1 -20.99 -6.11 -5.02
C MET A 1 -21.59 -4.70 -5.10
N SER A 2 -20.81 -3.63 -5.38
CA SER A 2 -21.30 -2.24 -5.22
C SER A 2 -21.97 -1.63 -6.47
N GLU A 3 -21.55 -2.01 -7.69
CA GLU A 3 -21.87 -1.24 -8.90
C GLU A 3 -23.18 -1.66 -9.59
N LEU A 4 -23.64 -2.91 -9.42
CA LEU A 4 -24.94 -3.38 -9.93
C LEU A 4 -26.14 -2.85 -9.11
N MET A 5 -25.91 -2.45 -7.85
CA MET A 5 -26.95 -2.00 -6.92
C MET A 5 -27.44 -0.56 -7.20
N LEU A 6 -26.99 0.13 -8.25
CA LEU A 6 -27.38 1.53 -8.51
C LEU A 6 -27.87 1.79 -9.95
N GLN A 7 -27.98 0.72 -10.75
CA GLN A 7 -28.28 0.80 -12.18
C GLN A 7 -29.75 1.06 -12.50
N ASN A 8 -30.66 0.80 -11.57
CA ASN A 8 -32.09 1.04 -11.76
C ASN A 8 -32.71 1.85 -10.61
N ASP A 9 -33.84 2.47 -10.90
CA ASP A 9 -34.60 3.32 -9.98
C ASP A 9 -35.12 2.58 -8.74
N ALA A 10 -35.30 1.25 -8.82
CA ALA A 10 -35.73 0.44 -7.69
C ALA A 10 -34.59 0.27 -6.67
N HIS A 11 -33.36 0.03 -7.12
CA HIS A 11 -32.22 -0.08 -6.22
C HIS A 11 -31.81 1.27 -5.63
N ARG A 12 -31.88 2.36 -6.41
CA ARG A 12 -31.69 3.73 -5.88
C ARG A 12 -32.70 4.04 -4.79
N TRP A 13 -33.96 3.63 -4.98
CA TRP A 13 -34.97 3.77 -3.96
C TRP A 13 -34.68 2.95 -2.70
N GLN A 14 -34.26 1.70 -2.87
CA GLN A 14 -33.87 0.85 -1.74
C GLN A 14 -32.72 1.49 -0.93
N ALA A 15 -31.70 2.05 -1.60
CA ALA A 15 -30.61 2.76 -0.95
C ALA A 15 -31.07 3.98 -0.13
N VAL A 16 -32.12 4.68 -0.57
CA VAL A 16 -32.75 5.77 0.19
C VAL A 16 -33.49 5.25 1.41
N LEU A 17 -34.23 4.14 1.28
CA LEU A 17 -34.93 3.51 2.40
C LEU A 17 -33.95 3.04 3.48
N ASP A 18 -32.84 2.44 3.05
CA ASP A 18 -31.79 1.91 3.92
C ASP A 18 -30.88 3.02 4.49
N ARG A 19 -31.01 4.26 3.99
CA ARG A 19 -30.14 5.40 4.30
C ARG A 19 -28.67 5.04 4.12
N ASN A 20 -28.38 4.35 3.01
CA ASN A 20 -27.07 3.77 2.77
C ASN A 20 -26.01 4.87 2.55
N PRO A 21 -25.02 5.04 3.44
CA PRO A 21 -23.95 6.01 3.26
C PRO A 21 -23.01 5.69 2.10
N ASP A 22 -22.92 4.43 1.66
CA ASP A 22 -22.09 4.03 0.52
C ASP A 22 -22.70 4.46 -0.82
N ALA A 23 -23.99 4.77 -0.85
CA ALA A 23 -24.67 5.32 -2.02
C ALA A 23 -24.49 6.85 -2.16
N ASP A 24 -24.00 7.53 -1.12
CA ASP A 24 -23.69 8.96 -1.21
C ASP A 24 -22.61 9.21 -2.26
N GLY A 25 -22.81 10.24 -3.09
CA GLY A 25 -21.89 10.59 -4.18
C GLY A 25 -22.11 9.82 -5.49
N HIS A 26 -22.98 8.81 -5.51
CA HIS A 26 -23.35 8.11 -6.75
C HIS A 26 -24.62 8.66 -7.40
N PHE A 27 -25.55 9.18 -6.59
CA PHE A 27 -26.75 9.87 -7.05
C PHE A 27 -27.30 10.77 -5.94
N ILE A 28 -28.23 11.66 -6.33
CA ILE A 28 -29.02 12.51 -5.44
C ILE A 28 -30.50 12.20 -5.69
N PHE A 29 -31.32 12.25 -4.65
CA PHE A 29 -32.78 12.16 -4.80
C PHE A 29 -33.45 13.48 -4.49
N ALA A 30 -34.47 13.84 -5.25
CA ALA A 30 -35.25 15.05 -5.05
C ALA A 30 -36.72 14.70 -4.76
N VAL A 31 -37.31 15.43 -3.81
CA VAL A 31 -38.71 15.27 -3.39
C VAL A 31 -39.54 16.37 -4.01
N VAL A 32 -40.38 16.01 -4.98
CA VAL A 32 -41.17 16.93 -5.82
C VAL A 32 -42.05 17.85 -4.96
N THR A 33 -42.74 17.29 -3.96
CA THR A 33 -43.66 18.05 -3.09
C THR A 33 -42.98 19.11 -2.22
N THR A 34 -41.69 18.98 -1.93
CA THR A 34 -40.95 19.92 -1.07
C THR A 34 -39.97 20.81 -1.85
N GLY A 35 -39.70 20.46 -3.10
CA GLY A 35 -38.68 21.08 -3.94
C GLY A 35 -37.25 20.87 -3.42
N ILE A 36 -37.00 19.87 -2.56
CA ILE A 36 -35.71 19.66 -1.90
C ILE A 36 -35.01 18.43 -2.45
N TYR A 37 -33.70 18.53 -2.73
CA TYR A 37 -32.85 17.38 -3.01
C TYR A 37 -31.93 17.00 -1.85
N CYS A 38 -31.67 15.71 -1.72
CA CYS A 38 -31.02 15.05 -0.60
C CYS A 38 -30.04 13.97 -1.06
N ARG A 39 -29.09 13.65 -0.19
CA ARG A 39 -28.25 12.45 -0.29
C ARG A 39 -29.02 11.19 0.08
N PRO A 40 -28.69 10.01 -0.47
CA PRO A 40 -29.28 8.74 -0.07
C PRO A 40 -29.25 8.47 1.44
N SER A 41 -28.17 8.86 2.13
CA SER A 41 -28.03 8.72 3.59
C SER A 41 -28.87 9.69 4.44
N CYS A 42 -29.65 10.58 3.82
CA CYS A 42 -30.37 11.64 4.52
C CYS A 42 -31.39 11.08 5.52
N ARG A 43 -31.30 11.54 6.78
CA ARG A 43 -32.23 11.15 7.86
C ARG A 43 -33.57 11.91 7.83
N ALA A 44 -33.90 12.59 6.75
CA ALA A 44 -35.22 13.20 6.58
C ALA A 44 -36.30 12.11 6.55
N ARG A 45 -37.55 12.48 6.88
CA ARG A 45 -38.68 11.54 6.76
C ARG A 45 -38.81 11.14 5.30
N HIS A 46 -38.99 9.84 5.03
CA HIS A 46 -39.12 9.35 3.67
C HIS A 46 -40.38 9.93 3.04
N ALA A 47 -40.24 10.48 1.83
CA ALA A 47 -41.37 10.85 0.99
C ALA A 47 -41.99 9.59 0.37
N LEU A 48 -43.21 9.70 -0.15
CA LEU A 48 -43.80 8.63 -0.95
C LEU A 48 -42.97 8.43 -2.23
N ARG A 49 -42.80 7.17 -2.65
CA ARG A 49 -41.97 6.80 -3.82
C ARG A 49 -42.33 7.56 -5.09
N GLU A 50 -43.62 7.82 -5.30
CA GLU A 50 -44.15 8.56 -6.46
C GLU A 50 -43.61 10.00 -6.54
N ASN A 51 -43.33 10.60 -5.38
CA ASN A 51 -42.86 11.98 -5.23
C ASN A 51 -41.34 12.11 -5.28
N VAL A 52 -40.61 11.04 -5.60
CA VAL A 52 -39.15 11.01 -5.63
C VAL A 52 -38.64 10.91 -7.07
N ARG A 53 -37.62 11.71 -7.38
CA ARG A 53 -36.86 11.69 -8.64
C ARG A 53 -35.38 11.54 -8.33
N PHE A 54 -34.64 10.83 -9.17
CA PHE A 54 -33.20 10.62 -9.01
C PHE A 54 -32.41 11.41 -10.05
N TYR A 55 -31.30 11.98 -9.62
CA TYR A 55 -30.36 12.76 -10.42
C TYR A 55 -28.96 12.22 -10.23
N PRO A 56 -28.08 12.31 -11.25
CA PRO A 56 -26.71 11.82 -11.14
C PRO A 56 -25.89 12.65 -10.12
N ASP A 57 -26.12 13.95 -10.04
CA ASP A 57 -25.41 14.88 -9.18
C ASP A 57 -26.30 16.04 -8.69
N ALA A 58 -25.74 16.87 -7.80
CA ALA A 58 -26.43 18.03 -7.24
C ALA A 58 -26.70 19.13 -8.27
N ASP A 59 -25.82 19.29 -9.26
CA ASP A 59 -25.96 20.33 -10.29
C ASP A 59 -27.12 20.03 -11.23
N SER A 60 -27.31 18.75 -11.60
CA SER A 60 -28.46 18.26 -12.36
C SER A 60 -29.78 18.48 -11.62
N ALA A 61 -29.80 18.24 -10.31
CA ALA A 61 -30.97 18.50 -9.47
C ALA A 61 -31.28 20.01 -9.37
N ARG A 62 -30.24 20.86 -9.29
CA ARG A 62 -30.39 22.32 -9.25
C ARG A 62 -30.89 22.88 -10.58
N ALA A 63 -30.37 22.38 -11.70
CA ALA A 63 -30.85 22.73 -13.04
C ALA A 63 -32.33 22.39 -13.23
N ALA A 64 -32.81 21.33 -12.56
CA ALA A 64 -34.22 20.94 -12.52
C ALA A 64 -35.07 21.74 -11.50
N GLY A 65 -34.51 22.77 -10.85
CA GLY A 65 -35.23 23.69 -9.97
C GLY A 65 -35.32 23.27 -8.50
N PHE A 66 -34.59 22.24 -8.08
CA PHE A 66 -34.58 21.79 -6.69
C PHE A 66 -33.53 22.53 -5.85
N ARG A 67 -33.82 22.74 -4.56
CA ARG A 67 -32.91 23.36 -3.59
C ARG A 67 -32.24 22.32 -2.68
N PRO A 68 -31.00 22.56 -2.22
CA PRO A 68 -30.29 21.62 -1.36
C PRO A 68 -30.97 21.47 0.00
N CYS A 69 -31.01 20.24 0.49
CA CYS A 69 -31.48 19.95 1.83
C CYS A 69 -30.56 20.56 2.89
N LYS A 70 -31.11 21.38 3.79
CA LYS A 70 -30.37 21.96 4.92
C LYS A 70 -29.91 20.93 5.96
N ARG A 71 -30.50 19.72 5.96
CA ARG A 71 -30.20 18.66 6.94
C ARG A 71 -29.05 17.76 6.54
N CYS A 72 -29.05 17.25 5.30
CA CYS A 72 -27.93 16.43 4.80
C CYS A 72 -26.87 17.24 4.06
N GLN A 73 -27.16 18.52 3.76
CA GLN A 73 -26.25 19.46 3.10
C GLN A 73 -25.54 18.80 1.91
N PRO A 74 -26.30 18.39 0.88
CA PRO A 74 -25.79 17.57 -0.22
C PRO A 74 -24.64 18.22 -1.00
N ASP A 75 -24.53 19.55 -0.90
CA ASP A 75 -23.50 20.36 -1.56
C ASP A 75 -22.20 20.46 -0.75
N HIS A 76 -22.21 20.10 0.54
CA HIS A 76 -21.03 20.15 1.41
C HIS A 76 -20.38 18.77 1.53
N PRO A 77 -19.04 18.63 1.53
CA PRO A 77 -18.37 17.33 1.69
C PRO A 77 -18.95 16.54 2.86
N THR A 78 -19.14 15.22 2.71
CA THR A 78 -19.68 14.39 3.80
C THR A 78 -18.78 14.51 5.03
N ALA A 79 -19.32 14.25 6.22
CA ALA A 79 -18.50 14.17 7.44
C ALA A 79 -17.38 13.12 7.30
N GLY A 80 -17.52 12.11 6.44
CA GLY A 80 -16.47 11.18 6.05
C GLY A 80 -15.38 11.84 5.19
N GLN A 81 -15.76 12.57 4.14
CA GLN A 81 -14.82 13.26 3.26
C GLN A 81 -14.04 14.37 3.99
N HIS A 82 -14.72 15.18 4.82
CA HIS A 82 -14.06 16.16 5.68
C HIS A 82 -13.06 15.54 6.66
N ARG A 83 -13.32 14.31 7.14
CA ARG A 83 -12.36 13.57 7.97
C ARG A 83 -11.14 13.14 7.16
N LEU A 84 -11.32 12.63 5.93
CA LEU A 84 -10.23 12.25 5.05
C LEU A 84 -9.37 13.45 4.64
N ASP A 85 -9.99 14.59 4.30
CA ASP A 85 -9.26 15.81 3.92
C ASP A 85 -8.41 16.35 5.08
N LYS A 86 -8.94 16.25 6.31
CA LYS A 86 -8.20 16.58 7.55
C LYS A 86 -7.02 15.63 7.78
N ILE A 87 -7.19 14.33 7.55
CA ILE A 87 -6.08 13.37 7.66
C ILE A 87 -5.04 13.60 6.56
N ALA A 88 -5.45 13.87 5.32
CA ALA A 88 -4.54 14.20 4.23
C ALA A 88 -3.74 15.49 4.51
N LYS A 89 -4.39 16.51 5.08
CA LYS A 89 -3.72 17.72 5.55
C LYS A 89 -2.70 17.40 6.66
N ALA A 90 -3.05 16.52 7.60
CA ALA A 90 -2.14 16.09 8.66
C ALA A 90 -0.94 15.29 8.13
N CYS A 91 -1.11 14.41 7.14
CA CYS A 91 0.00 13.72 6.47
C CYS A 91 0.98 14.72 5.86
N ARG A 92 0.49 15.73 5.12
CA ARG A 92 1.34 16.79 4.54
C ARG A 92 2.10 17.61 5.60
N LEU A 93 1.51 17.80 6.78
CA LEU A 93 2.18 18.48 7.89
C LEU A 93 3.24 17.58 8.57
N LEU A 94 3.00 16.27 8.61
CA LEU A 94 3.93 15.28 9.14
C LEU A 94 5.11 15.01 8.19
N GLU A 95 4.94 15.31 6.90
CA GLU A 95 5.95 15.19 5.84
C GLU A 95 6.81 16.47 5.70
N GLN A 96 6.99 17.21 6.80
CA GLN A 96 7.83 18.40 6.88
C GLN A 96 9.02 18.17 7.82
N ASP A 97 10.06 19.00 7.66
CA ASP A 97 11.31 18.87 8.42
C ASP A 97 11.18 19.26 9.88
N ALA A 98 10.35 20.26 10.17
CA ALA A 98 10.16 20.73 11.52
C ALA A 98 9.48 19.66 12.40
N PRO A 99 9.92 19.47 13.66
CA PRO A 99 9.22 18.61 14.59
C PRO A 99 7.84 19.17 14.91
N VAL A 100 6.80 18.51 14.37
CA VAL A 100 5.41 18.83 14.69
C VAL A 100 4.91 17.90 15.79
N THR A 101 4.44 18.48 16.90
CA THR A 101 3.84 17.72 18.01
C THR A 101 2.40 17.31 17.67
N LEU A 102 1.88 16.32 18.41
CA LEU A 102 0.51 15.84 18.23
C LEU A 102 -0.50 16.96 18.50
N GLU A 103 -0.20 17.83 19.45
CA GLU A 103 -1.03 18.97 19.86
C GLU A 103 -1.14 19.99 18.73
N VAL A 104 -0.02 20.34 18.10
CA VAL A 104 0.01 21.26 16.96
C VAL A 104 -0.72 20.67 15.75
N LEU A 105 -0.52 19.38 15.47
CA LEU A 105 -1.24 18.68 14.40
C LEU A 105 -2.76 18.70 14.61
N ALA A 106 -3.19 18.38 15.83
CA ALA A 106 -4.60 18.33 16.19
C ALA A 106 -5.25 19.72 16.07
N GLN A 107 -4.55 20.77 16.49
CA GLN A 107 -5.01 22.16 16.34
C GLN A 107 -5.13 22.57 14.87
N GLN A 108 -4.15 22.22 14.03
CA GLN A 108 -4.13 22.54 12.59
C GLN A 108 -5.24 21.87 11.78
N VAL A 109 -5.80 20.75 12.29
CA VAL A 109 -6.96 20.06 11.70
C VAL A 109 -8.27 20.33 12.46
N ALA A 110 -8.24 21.25 13.43
CA ALA A 110 -9.37 21.60 14.29
C ALA A 110 -10.02 20.36 14.93
N MET A 111 -9.23 19.58 15.65
CA MET A 111 -9.65 18.38 16.39
C MET A 111 -8.96 18.31 17.76
N SER A 112 -9.54 17.57 18.70
CA SER A 112 -8.83 17.24 19.94
C SER A 112 -7.70 16.23 19.65
N PRO A 113 -6.57 16.27 20.39
CA PRO A 113 -5.43 15.36 20.19
C PRO A 113 -5.81 13.88 20.22
N TYR A 114 -6.67 13.49 21.17
CA TYR A 114 -7.14 12.11 21.32
C TYR A 114 -8.00 11.64 20.14
N HIS A 115 -8.94 12.48 19.70
CA HIS A 115 -9.79 12.16 18.54
C HIS A 115 -8.96 12.10 17.27
N PHE A 116 -8.07 13.08 17.04
CA PHE A 116 -7.16 13.07 15.90
C PHE A 116 -6.29 11.82 15.89
N HIS A 117 -5.66 11.45 17.01
CA HIS A 117 -4.82 10.26 17.10
C HIS A 117 -5.60 8.97 16.73
N ARG A 118 -6.82 8.81 17.27
CA ARG A 118 -7.66 7.64 16.98
C ARG A 118 -8.10 7.61 15.51
N LEU A 119 -8.51 8.75 14.96
CA LEU A 119 -8.94 8.87 13.58
C LEU A 119 -7.76 8.63 12.62
N PHE A 120 -6.62 9.25 12.88
CA PHE A 120 -5.40 9.07 12.08
C PHE A 120 -4.98 7.61 12.07
N ARG A 121 -4.95 6.94 13.23
CA ARG A 121 -4.65 5.50 13.32
C ARG A 121 -5.68 4.64 12.59
N ALA A 122 -6.97 4.98 12.67
CA ALA A 122 -8.02 4.24 11.98
C ALA A 122 -7.93 4.40 10.45
N THR A 123 -7.51 5.57 9.96
CA THR A 123 -7.43 5.89 8.52
C THR A 123 -6.10 5.46 7.88
N THR A 124 -4.96 5.73 8.52
CA THR A 124 -3.62 5.45 7.97
C THR A 124 -3.06 4.11 8.45
N GLY A 125 -3.64 3.53 9.50
CA GLY A 125 -3.14 2.31 10.12
C GLY A 125 -1.83 2.50 10.89
N MET A 126 -1.40 3.75 11.12
CA MET A 126 -0.21 4.12 11.89
C MET A 126 -0.54 5.24 12.86
N THR A 127 0.22 5.39 13.95
CA THR A 127 0.11 6.59 14.78
C THR A 127 0.80 7.78 14.08
N PRO A 128 0.40 9.03 14.35
CA PRO A 128 1.09 10.21 13.81
C PRO A 128 2.60 10.18 14.05
N LYS A 129 3.02 9.75 15.25
CA LYS A 129 4.44 9.59 15.60
C LYS A 129 5.14 8.55 14.73
N ALA A 130 4.52 7.39 14.50
CA ALA A 130 5.09 6.34 13.66
C ALA A 130 5.15 6.77 12.18
N TRP A 131 4.17 7.54 11.70
CA TRP A 131 4.17 8.13 10.37
C TRP A 131 5.33 9.11 10.19
N GLN A 132 5.50 10.04 11.14
CA GLN A 132 6.61 10.99 11.13
C GLN A 132 7.96 10.25 11.14
N GLN A 133 8.12 9.25 12.00
CA GLN A 133 9.34 8.44 12.06
C GLN A 133 9.63 7.72 10.73
N ALA A 134 8.61 7.19 10.06
CA ALA A 134 8.76 6.53 8.77
C ALA A 134 9.17 7.51 7.65
N PHE A 135 8.55 8.68 7.60
CA PHE A 135 8.93 9.74 6.66
C PHE A 135 10.38 10.18 6.86
N ARG A 136 10.78 10.41 8.12
CA ARG A 136 12.15 10.79 8.47
C ARG A 136 13.17 9.70 8.14
N ALA A 137 12.81 8.44 8.34
CA ALA A 137 13.63 7.30 7.92
C ALA A 137 13.87 7.29 6.41
N GLU A 138 12.84 7.60 5.61
CA GLU A 138 12.93 7.70 4.16
C GLU A 138 13.83 8.86 3.73
N ARG A 139 13.62 10.04 4.31
CA ARG A 139 14.41 11.22 4.01
C ARG A 139 15.87 11.05 4.41
N LEU A 140 16.12 10.45 5.57
CA LEU A 140 17.47 10.10 6.01
C LEU A 140 18.16 9.18 4.99
N ARG A 141 17.45 8.20 4.42
CA ARG A 141 17.98 7.32 3.37
C ARG A 141 18.34 8.11 2.10
N GLN A 142 17.47 9.02 1.67
CA GLN A 142 17.73 9.87 0.50
C GLN A 142 18.93 10.80 0.70
N THR A 143 18.98 11.53 1.81
CA THR A 143 20.04 12.50 2.09
C THR A 143 21.39 11.85 2.35
N LEU A 144 21.42 10.64 2.92
CA LEU A 144 22.64 9.85 3.04
C LEU A 144 23.12 9.30 1.69
N ALA A 145 22.20 8.96 0.77
CA ALA A 145 22.56 8.54 -0.58
C ALA A 145 23.19 9.68 -1.41
N GLU A 146 22.85 10.94 -1.10
CA GLU A 146 23.43 12.15 -1.71
C GLU A 146 24.84 12.51 -1.16
N GLY A 147 25.40 11.71 -0.24
CA GLY A 147 26.76 11.88 0.28
C GLY A 147 26.92 12.81 1.48
N THR A 148 25.81 13.39 1.97
CA THR A 148 25.76 14.29 3.13
C THR A 148 26.36 13.66 4.39
N ARG A 149 27.01 14.45 5.26
CA ARG A 149 27.52 13.95 6.55
C ARG A 149 26.37 13.39 7.38
N VAL A 150 26.61 12.28 8.08
CA VAL A 150 25.58 11.56 8.86
C VAL A 150 24.87 12.50 9.84
N THR A 151 25.61 13.35 10.54
CA THR A 151 25.08 14.36 11.45
C THR A 151 24.11 15.32 10.74
N ASP A 152 24.51 15.85 9.59
CA ASP A 152 23.74 16.81 8.82
C ASP A 152 22.50 16.15 8.20
N ALA A 153 22.60 14.88 7.78
CA ALA A 153 21.49 14.10 7.24
C ALA A 153 20.43 13.76 8.32
N VAL A 154 20.85 13.47 9.55
CA VAL A 154 19.94 13.21 10.68
C VAL A 154 19.23 14.50 11.13
N LEU A 155 19.95 15.63 11.13
CA LEU A 155 19.38 16.96 11.37
C LEU A 155 18.41 17.38 10.26
N ALA A 156 18.77 17.20 8.99
CA ALA A 156 17.92 17.47 7.84
C ALA A 156 16.68 16.57 7.78
N ALA A 157 16.78 15.34 8.30
CA ALA A 157 15.65 14.43 8.47
C ALA A 157 14.79 14.76 9.69
N GLY A 158 15.07 15.84 10.44
CA GLY A 158 14.20 16.36 11.49
C GLY A 158 14.12 15.55 12.79
N PHE A 159 15.05 14.62 13.06
CA PHE A 159 15.04 13.88 14.34
C PHE A 159 15.33 14.82 15.53
N PRO A 160 14.49 14.83 16.59
CA PRO A 160 14.70 15.70 17.73
C PRO A 160 15.70 15.07 18.71
N ASP A 161 16.60 15.92 19.20
CA ASP A 161 17.43 15.75 20.40
C ASP A 161 18.77 14.98 20.30
N SER A 162 19.73 15.44 21.11
CA SER A 162 21.16 15.33 20.83
C SER A 162 21.88 14.06 21.22
N SER A 163 21.20 13.25 22.01
CA SER A 163 21.83 12.12 22.70
C SER A 163 21.38 10.77 22.13
N SER A 164 20.44 10.77 21.18
CA SER A 164 19.79 9.56 20.64
C SER A 164 19.81 9.49 19.10
N TYR A 165 20.50 10.43 18.43
CA TYR A 165 20.58 10.55 16.96
C TYR A 165 20.84 9.21 16.28
N TYR A 166 21.95 8.57 16.65
CA TYR A 166 22.40 7.32 16.07
C TYR A 166 21.40 6.21 16.39
N ARG A 167 20.91 6.10 17.62
CA ARG A 167 19.97 5.04 18.00
C ARG A 167 18.64 5.11 17.23
N HIS A 168 18.14 6.32 16.95
CA HIS A 168 16.91 6.51 16.18
C HIS A 168 17.14 6.30 14.69
N ALA A 169 18.25 6.81 14.15
CA ALA A 169 18.69 6.57 12.78
C ALA A 169 18.91 5.06 12.53
N ASP A 170 19.61 4.37 13.41
CA ASP A 170 19.96 2.96 13.28
C ASP A 170 18.72 2.07 13.31
N ARG A 171 17.78 2.37 14.23
CA ARG A 171 16.49 1.66 14.30
C ARG A 171 15.60 1.91 13.07
N ALA A 172 15.71 3.09 12.48
CA ALA A 172 14.98 3.49 11.28
C ALA A 172 15.58 2.92 9.99
N LEU A 173 16.91 2.78 9.94
CA LEU A 173 17.68 2.27 8.80
C LEU A 173 17.84 0.74 8.85
N GLY A 174 17.70 0.12 10.03
CA GLY A 174 17.93 -1.31 10.24
C GLY A 174 19.42 -1.72 10.24
N MET A 175 20.32 -0.73 10.25
CA MET A 175 21.79 -0.80 10.30
C MET A 175 22.31 0.55 10.78
N THR A 176 23.60 0.69 11.13
CA THR A 176 24.09 1.99 11.60
C THR A 176 24.10 3.06 10.50
N ALA A 177 23.85 4.32 10.84
CA ALA A 177 23.88 5.41 9.85
C ALA A 177 25.25 5.58 9.16
N GLN A 178 26.34 5.19 9.84
CA GLN A 178 27.68 5.11 9.28
C GLN A 178 27.83 3.95 8.28
N GLN A 179 27.25 2.78 8.59
CA GLN A 179 27.18 1.63 7.67
C GLN A 179 26.32 1.92 6.43
N TYR A 180 25.24 2.68 6.59
CA TYR A 180 24.43 3.13 5.46
C TYR A 180 25.19 4.10 4.56
N ARG A 181 25.90 5.09 5.13
CA ARG A 181 26.71 6.07 4.38
C ARG A 181 27.94 5.46 3.70
N SER A 182 28.54 4.44 4.29
CA SER A 182 29.61 3.67 3.63
C SER A 182 29.06 2.74 2.54
N GLY A 183 27.76 2.83 2.22
CA GLY A 183 27.12 2.06 1.16
C GLY A 183 26.72 0.64 1.56
N GLY A 184 26.79 0.29 2.85
CA GLY A 184 26.83 -1.11 3.23
C GLY A 184 28.13 -1.77 2.81
N ARG A 185 29.27 -1.05 2.85
CA ARG A 185 30.62 -1.64 2.66
C ARG A 185 30.93 -2.79 3.62
N GLU A 186 30.14 -2.97 4.68
CA GLU A 186 30.18 -4.13 5.57
C GLU A 186 29.00 -5.10 5.40
N THR A 187 28.00 -4.82 4.55
CA THR A 187 26.94 -5.78 4.23
C THR A 187 27.23 -6.39 2.87
N THR A 188 28.03 -7.44 2.86
CA THR A 188 28.41 -8.19 1.66
C THR A 188 27.16 -8.81 1.04
N VAL A 189 26.48 -8.09 0.14
CA VAL A 189 25.37 -8.63 -0.65
C VAL A 189 25.99 -9.35 -1.84
N ARG A 190 25.75 -10.65 -1.92
CA ARG A 190 26.22 -11.49 -3.01
C ARG A 190 25.07 -11.77 -3.94
N TYR A 191 25.33 -11.81 -5.24
CA TYR A 191 24.30 -12.18 -6.22
C TYR A 191 24.79 -13.22 -7.23
N ALA A 192 23.83 -13.95 -7.78
CA ALA A 192 24.01 -14.84 -8.92
C ALA A 192 22.95 -14.54 -9.98
N LEU A 193 23.33 -14.71 -11.25
CA LEU A 193 22.46 -14.62 -12.41
C LEU A 193 22.21 -16.02 -12.93
N GLU A 194 20.96 -16.41 -13.05
CA GLU A 194 20.55 -17.75 -13.46
C GLU A 194 19.42 -17.70 -14.48
N ARG A 195 19.07 -18.86 -15.03
CA ARG A 195 17.85 -19.04 -15.82
C ARG A 195 16.83 -19.85 -15.04
N CYS A 196 15.57 -19.46 -15.16
CA CYS A 196 14.44 -20.23 -14.70
C CYS A 196 13.36 -20.27 -15.80
N THR A 197 12.30 -21.02 -15.54
CA THR A 197 11.16 -21.18 -16.44
C THR A 197 10.34 -19.90 -16.69
N LEU A 198 10.68 -18.78 -16.02
CA LEU A 198 10.10 -17.44 -16.19
C LEU A 198 11.06 -16.45 -16.89
N GLY A 199 12.21 -16.91 -17.37
CA GLY A 199 13.22 -16.09 -18.07
C GLY A 199 14.55 -16.00 -17.33
N ARG A 200 15.21 -14.84 -17.39
CA ARG A 200 16.41 -14.56 -16.59
C ARG A 200 15.99 -14.23 -15.16
N CYS A 201 16.76 -14.71 -14.20
CA CYS A 201 16.54 -14.40 -12.80
C CYS A 201 17.84 -14.02 -12.09
N LEU A 202 17.71 -13.19 -11.07
CA LEU A 202 18.79 -12.80 -10.19
C LEU A 202 18.41 -13.13 -8.76
N VAL A 203 19.28 -13.82 -8.05
CA VAL A 203 19.13 -14.11 -6.62
C VAL A 203 20.23 -13.37 -5.88
N ALA A 204 19.85 -12.54 -4.91
CA ALA A 204 20.77 -11.82 -4.04
C ALA A 204 20.57 -12.23 -2.57
N GLU A 205 21.69 -12.40 -1.88
CA GLU A 205 21.76 -12.81 -0.48
C GLU A 205 22.59 -11.81 0.32
N SER A 206 22.07 -11.41 1.48
CA SER A 206 22.83 -10.72 2.52
C SER A 206 23.21 -11.71 3.63
N GLU A 207 23.98 -11.26 4.62
CA GLU A 207 24.31 -12.04 5.82
C GLU A 207 23.08 -12.55 6.60
N ARG A 208 21.90 -11.94 6.38
CA ARG A 208 20.65 -12.30 7.03
C ARG A 208 19.80 -13.29 6.22
N GLY A 209 20.15 -13.55 4.96
CA GLY A 209 19.41 -14.43 4.06
C GLY A 209 19.10 -13.80 2.69
N ILE A 210 18.19 -14.42 1.94
CA ILE A 210 17.81 -13.98 0.59
C ILE A 210 17.11 -12.62 0.68
N CYS A 211 17.68 -11.60 0.04
CA CYS A 211 17.20 -10.21 0.10
C CYS A 211 16.58 -9.72 -1.22
N ALA A 212 16.88 -10.37 -2.34
CA ALA A 212 16.20 -10.12 -3.61
C ALA A 212 16.13 -11.37 -4.50
N ILE A 213 15.01 -11.52 -5.20
CA ILE A 213 14.77 -12.46 -6.28
C ILE A 213 14.06 -11.67 -7.39
N LEU A 214 14.78 -11.39 -8.47
CA LEU A 214 14.31 -10.55 -9.57
C LEU A 214 14.15 -11.38 -10.83
N LEU A 215 13.21 -10.98 -11.70
CA LEU A 215 12.92 -11.64 -12.97
C LEU A 215 12.95 -10.62 -14.11
N ALA A 216 13.62 -10.95 -15.21
CA ALA A 216 13.68 -10.09 -16.38
C ALA A 216 13.95 -10.89 -17.66
N ASP A 217 14.03 -10.19 -18.79
CA ASP A 217 14.33 -10.80 -20.09
C ASP A 217 15.84 -10.79 -20.40
N SER A 218 16.63 -9.98 -19.69
CA SER A 218 18.08 -9.85 -19.87
C SER A 218 18.83 -9.62 -18.56
N ASP A 219 20.13 -9.92 -18.55
CA ASP A 219 21.00 -9.70 -17.38
C ASP A 219 21.18 -8.22 -17.08
N ASP A 220 21.26 -7.37 -18.10
CA ASP A 220 21.44 -5.93 -17.94
C ASP A 220 20.27 -5.30 -17.16
N GLN A 221 19.04 -5.74 -17.42
CA GLN A 221 17.85 -5.29 -16.68
C GLN A 221 17.92 -5.71 -15.21
N LEU A 222 18.35 -6.95 -14.94
CA LEU A 222 18.49 -7.46 -13.58
C LEU A 222 19.57 -6.71 -12.80
N LEU A 223 20.71 -6.46 -13.43
CA LEU A 223 21.84 -5.74 -12.84
C LEU A 223 21.50 -4.28 -12.58
N ALA A 224 20.81 -3.61 -13.52
CA ALA A 224 20.34 -2.24 -13.33
C ALA A 224 19.35 -2.13 -12.15
N GLU A 225 18.42 -3.09 -12.03
CA GLU A 225 17.47 -3.13 -10.92
C GLU A 225 18.16 -3.45 -9.59
N LEU A 226 19.12 -4.39 -9.59
CA LEU A 226 19.93 -4.72 -8.41
C LEU A 226 20.72 -3.51 -7.94
N ALA A 227 21.41 -2.79 -8.84
CA ALA A 227 22.21 -1.62 -8.50
C ALA A 227 21.40 -0.51 -7.83
N ARG A 228 20.11 -0.38 -8.19
CA ARG A 228 19.18 0.59 -7.55
C ARG A 228 18.88 0.25 -6.09
N CYS A 229 18.90 -1.03 -5.73
CA CYS A 229 18.59 -1.50 -4.38
C CYS A 229 19.84 -1.82 -3.55
N PHE A 230 20.91 -2.28 -4.20
CA PHE A 230 22.16 -2.78 -3.62
C PHE A 230 23.35 -2.37 -4.50
N PRO A 231 23.75 -1.09 -4.47
CA PRO A 231 24.77 -0.54 -5.39
C PRO A 231 26.16 -1.17 -5.26
N TYR A 232 26.45 -1.85 -4.14
CA TYR A 232 27.73 -2.49 -3.86
C TYR A 232 27.63 -4.02 -3.84
N ALA A 233 26.56 -4.59 -4.39
CA ALA A 233 26.42 -6.04 -4.49
C ALA A 233 27.53 -6.64 -5.37
N GLN A 234 28.12 -7.73 -4.91
CA GLN A 234 29.21 -8.43 -5.61
C GLN A 234 28.72 -9.76 -6.14
N ARG A 235 29.31 -10.22 -7.25
CA ARG A 235 28.98 -11.52 -7.81
C ARG A 235 29.54 -12.62 -6.90
N GLY A 236 28.70 -13.58 -6.52
CA GLY A 236 29.07 -14.65 -5.58
C GLY A 236 29.83 -15.81 -6.24
N GLU A 237 30.78 -15.54 -7.11
CA GLU A 237 31.49 -16.58 -7.87
C GLU A 237 32.36 -17.45 -6.96
N GLY A 238 32.38 -18.76 -7.22
CA GLY A 238 33.23 -19.72 -6.50
C GLY A 238 32.74 -20.13 -5.10
N ASP A 239 31.62 -19.61 -4.61
CA ASP A 239 31.00 -20.07 -3.35
C ASP A 239 29.97 -21.17 -3.64
N GLU A 240 30.36 -22.42 -3.40
CA GLU A 240 29.47 -23.58 -3.57
C GLU A 240 28.25 -23.56 -2.64
N ALA A 241 28.40 -23.03 -1.41
CA ALA A 241 27.29 -22.99 -0.45
C ALA A 241 26.24 -21.95 -0.88
N PHE A 242 26.68 -20.79 -1.36
CA PHE A 242 25.81 -19.80 -1.98
C PHE A 242 25.13 -20.36 -3.23
N THR A 243 25.90 -21.02 -4.11
CA THR A 243 25.38 -21.65 -5.33
C THR A 243 24.27 -22.67 -5.01
N ARG A 244 24.47 -23.54 -4.00
CA ARG A 244 23.41 -24.46 -3.53
C ARG A 244 22.14 -23.74 -3.08
N ARG A 245 22.26 -22.63 -2.37
CA ARG A 245 21.10 -21.83 -1.92
C ARG A 245 20.39 -21.16 -3.10
N VAL A 246 21.14 -20.66 -4.09
CA VAL A 246 20.57 -20.13 -5.34
C VAL A 246 19.76 -21.22 -6.06
N HIS A 247 20.30 -22.44 -6.20
CA HIS A 247 19.55 -23.54 -6.82
C HIS A 247 18.26 -23.91 -6.07
N GLN A 248 18.23 -23.82 -4.73
CA GLN A 248 16.98 -24.00 -3.98
C GLN A 248 15.95 -22.91 -4.33
N VAL A 249 16.40 -21.66 -4.50
CA VAL A 249 15.52 -20.57 -4.96
C VAL A 249 15.00 -20.86 -6.37
N ILE A 250 15.87 -21.28 -7.30
CA ILE A 250 15.45 -21.62 -8.67
C ILE A 250 14.41 -22.75 -8.67
N ALA A 251 14.60 -23.77 -7.85
CA ALA A 251 13.62 -24.87 -7.72
C ALA A 251 12.24 -24.38 -7.26
N VAL A 252 12.16 -23.32 -6.46
CA VAL A 252 10.89 -22.69 -6.03
C VAL A 252 10.31 -21.79 -7.13
N LEU A 253 11.16 -21.10 -7.91
CA LEU A 253 10.72 -20.32 -9.07
C LEU A 253 10.08 -21.21 -10.14
N ASP A 254 10.65 -22.39 -10.36
CA ASP A 254 10.18 -23.36 -11.34
C ASP A 254 8.99 -24.17 -10.85
N ASN A 255 8.91 -24.42 -9.55
CA ASN A 255 7.77 -25.06 -8.92
C ASN A 255 7.37 -24.36 -7.61
N PRO A 256 6.36 -23.47 -7.65
CA PRO A 256 5.90 -22.72 -6.47
C PRO A 256 5.33 -23.56 -5.31
N ARG A 257 5.12 -24.86 -5.50
CA ARG A 257 4.75 -25.79 -4.41
C ARG A 257 5.95 -26.20 -3.55
N ASN A 258 7.17 -25.99 -4.05
CA ASN A 258 8.37 -26.23 -3.25
C ASN A 258 8.47 -25.19 -2.13
N THR A 259 8.79 -25.65 -0.93
CA THR A 259 9.02 -24.76 0.22
C THR A 259 10.46 -24.26 0.21
N LEU A 260 10.64 -22.95 0.28
CA LEU A 260 11.97 -22.36 0.48
C LEU A 260 12.33 -22.38 1.98
N ALA A 261 13.21 -23.29 2.39
CA ALA A 261 13.71 -23.40 3.76
C ALA A 261 14.92 -22.49 4.06
N LEU A 262 14.98 -21.31 3.43
CA LEU A 262 16.06 -20.33 3.61
C LEU A 262 15.54 -19.07 4.32
N PRO A 263 16.36 -18.43 5.17
CA PRO A 263 15.99 -17.17 5.80
C PRO A 263 15.81 -16.07 4.74
N LEU A 264 14.81 -15.22 4.94
CA LEU A 264 14.50 -14.07 4.07
C LEU A 264 14.84 -12.76 4.78
N ASP A 265 15.58 -11.89 4.10
CA ASP A 265 15.90 -10.54 4.56
C ASP A 265 14.88 -9.54 3.98
N LEU A 266 13.73 -9.42 4.65
CA LEU A 266 12.62 -8.54 4.24
C LEU A 266 12.96 -7.05 4.48
N ARG A 267 13.47 -6.38 3.45
CA ARG A 267 13.78 -4.95 3.46
C ARG A 267 12.62 -4.11 2.92
N GLY A 268 11.87 -3.47 3.81
CA GLY A 268 10.75 -2.60 3.46
C GLY A 268 10.18 -1.88 4.68
N THR A 269 9.24 -0.97 4.45
CA THR A 269 8.53 -0.28 5.52
C THR A 269 7.74 -1.28 6.38
N ALA A 270 7.37 -0.89 7.60
CA ALA A 270 6.56 -1.75 8.46
C ALA A 270 5.25 -2.19 7.79
N PHE A 271 4.62 -1.29 7.01
CA PHE A 271 3.43 -1.61 6.23
C PHE A 271 3.72 -2.63 5.12
N GLN A 272 4.80 -2.44 4.36
CA GLN A 272 5.20 -3.38 3.31
C GLN A 272 5.47 -4.78 3.87
N ARG A 273 6.23 -4.88 4.97
CA ARG A 273 6.50 -6.16 5.63
C ARG A 273 5.22 -6.85 6.11
N GLN A 274 4.28 -6.08 6.67
CA GLN A 274 2.98 -6.61 7.09
C GLN A 274 2.19 -7.17 5.89
N VAL A 275 2.19 -6.46 4.76
CA VAL A 275 1.57 -6.94 3.52
C VAL A 275 2.27 -8.21 3.04
N TRP A 276 3.60 -8.21 2.90
CA TRP A 276 4.36 -9.38 2.41
C TRP A 276 4.18 -10.62 3.30
N GLN A 277 4.11 -10.44 4.62
CA GLN A 277 3.77 -11.51 5.55
C GLN A 277 2.38 -12.09 5.27
N ALA A 278 1.37 -11.23 5.04
CA ALA A 278 0.03 -11.67 4.68
C ALA A 278 0.01 -12.38 3.31
N LEU A 279 0.83 -11.91 2.34
CA LEU A 279 0.96 -12.59 1.05
C LEU A 279 1.51 -14.01 1.20
N GLY A 280 2.52 -14.19 2.06
CA GLY A 280 3.10 -15.50 2.33
C GLY A 280 2.13 -16.52 2.94
N GLN A 281 0.97 -16.08 3.43
CA GLN A 281 -0.09 -16.97 3.95
C GLN A 281 -1.11 -17.39 2.89
N ILE A 282 -1.05 -16.84 1.67
CA ILE A 282 -1.97 -17.23 0.59
C ILE A 282 -1.51 -18.58 0.04
N PRO A 283 -2.34 -19.64 0.09
CA PRO A 283 -1.97 -20.96 -0.42
C PRO A 283 -1.65 -20.97 -1.92
N VAL A 284 -0.89 -21.97 -2.37
CA VAL A 284 -0.62 -22.19 -3.80
C VAL A 284 -1.92 -22.56 -4.51
N GLY A 285 -2.19 -21.97 -5.68
CA GLY A 285 -3.43 -22.20 -6.44
C GLY A 285 -4.57 -21.26 -6.04
N GLU A 286 -4.50 -20.64 -4.85
CA GLU A 286 -5.49 -19.67 -4.41
C GLU A 286 -5.15 -18.24 -4.84
N THR A 287 -6.19 -17.44 -5.06
CA THR A 287 -6.06 -16.01 -5.33
C THR A 287 -6.93 -15.19 -4.41
N VAL A 288 -6.46 -13.99 -4.08
CA VAL A 288 -7.17 -13.04 -3.22
C VAL A 288 -7.20 -11.66 -3.85
N SER A 289 -8.18 -10.83 -3.49
CA SER A 289 -8.20 -9.45 -3.97
C SER A 289 -7.30 -8.54 -3.12
N TYR A 290 -6.86 -7.41 -3.68
CA TYR A 290 -6.18 -6.36 -2.90
C TYR A 290 -7.02 -5.89 -1.69
N GLN A 291 -8.34 -5.86 -1.84
CA GLN A 291 -9.29 -5.55 -0.75
C GLN A 291 -9.19 -6.60 0.36
N ARG A 292 -9.15 -7.88 0.00
CA ARG A 292 -9.05 -8.96 0.98
C ARG A 292 -7.73 -8.92 1.75
N VAL A 293 -6.61 -8.63 1.07
CA VAL A 293 -5.32 -8.45 1.75
C VAL A 293 -5.37 -7.26 2.71
N ALA A 294 -6.01 -6.15 2.32
CA ALA A 294 -6.21 -4.98 3.18
C ALA A 294 -7.04 -5.32 4.44
N GLU A 295 -8.05 -6.19 4.33
CA GLU A 295 -8.81 -6.70 5.47
C GLU A 295 -7.97 -7.60 6.38
N ILE A 296 -7.21 -8.54 5.81
CA ILE A 296 -6.36 -9.48 6.57
C ILE A 296 -5.35 -8.73 7.46
N ILE A 297 -4.76 -7.64 6.94
CA ILE A 297 -3.81 -6.82 7.71
C ILE A 297 -4.49 -5.83 8.67
N GLY A 298 -5.82 -5.88 8.81
CA GLY A 298 -6.60 -5.03 9.70
C GLY A 298 -6.74 -3.58 9.22
N LYS A 299 -6.60 -3.33 7.91
CA LYS A 299 -6.65 -1.98 7.30
C LYS A 299 -7.53 -1.96 6.04
N PRO A 300 -8.87 -2.17 6.13
CA PRO A 300 -9.75 -2.35 4.97
C PRO A 300 -9.75 -1.18 3.96
N GLN A 301 -9.41 0.03 4.39
CA GLN A 301 -9.35 1.23 3.53
C GLN A 301 -8.01 1.38 2.77
N ALA A 302 -7.00 0.56 3.08
CA ALA A 302 -5.64 0.72 2.58
C ALA A 302 -5.36 0.01 1.25
N VAL A 303 -6.38 -0.26 0.43
CA VAL A 303 -6.29 -1.06 -0.82
C VAL A 303 -5.20 -0.57 -1.77
N ARG A 304 -5.15 0.75 -2.02
CA ARG A 304 -4.13 1.36 -2.89
C ARG A 304 -2.71 1.21 -2.31
N ALA A 305 -2.56 1.37 -1.00
CA ALA A 305 -1.28 1.18 -0.34
C ALA A 305 -0.82 -0.29 -0.40
N VAL A 306 -1.75 -1.24 -0.25
CA VAL A 306 -1.47 -2.68 -0.45
C VAL A 306 -0.99 -2.94 -1.88
N ALA A 307 -1.65 -2.38 -2.90
CA ALA A 307 -1.21 -2.52 -4.29
C ALA A 307 0.23 -1.99 -4.50
N SER A 308 0.56 -0.82 -3.94
CA SER A 308 1.93 -0.29 -3.96
C SER A 308 2.92 -1.18 -3.22
N ALA A 309 2.53 -1.78 -2.09
CA ALA A 309 3.37 -2.71 -1.35
C ALA A 309 3.62 -4.02 -2.13
N CYS A 310 2.62 -4.54 -2.85
CA CYS A 310 2.78 -5.66 -3.76
C CYS A 310 3.75 -5.33 -4.91
N ALA A 311 3.66 -4.12 -5.48
CA ALA A 311 4.57 -3.65 -6.53
C ALA A 311 6.00 -3.42 -6.02
N ALA A 312 6.17 -3.10 -4.75
CA ALA A 312 7.46 -2.92 -4.10
C ALA A 312 8.16 -4.24 -3.71
N ASN A 313 7.50 -5.39 -3.85
CA ASN A 313 8.09 -6.70 -3.53
C ASN A 313 9.39 -6.92 -4.33
N THR A 314 10.45 -7.37 -3.66
CA THR A 314 11.75 -7.70 -4.25
C THR A 314 12.03 -9.20 -4.25
N LEU A 315 11.14 -10.04 -3.73
CA LEU A 315 11.29 -11.49 -3.62
C LEU A 315 10.22 -12.17 -4.49
N ALA A 316 10.47 -12.22 -5.81
CA ALA A 316 9.55 -12.82 -6.77
C ALA A 316 9.21 -14.27 -6.41
N VAL A 317 7.94 -14.64 -6.60
CA VAL A 317 7.33 -15.97 -6.34
C VAL A 317 7.34 -16.39 -4.87
N VAL A 318 8.46 -16.29 -4.17
CA VAL A 318 8.63 -16.61 -2.74
C VAL A 318 7.71 -15.75 -1.88
N ILE A 319 7.62 -14.45 -2.16
CA ILE A 319 6.52 -13.62 -1.68
C ILE A 319 5.48 -13.55 -2.81
N PRO A 320 4.34 -14.26 -2.72
CA PRO A 320 3.50 -14.57 -3.87
C PRO A 320 2.55 -13.41 -4.23
N CYS A 321 3.10 -12.24 -4.57
CA CYS A 321 2.30 -11.08 -4.96
C CYS A 321 1.55 -11.28 -6.30
N HIS A 322 1.89 -12.32 -7.08
CA HIS A 322 1.13 -12.73 -8.27
C HIS A 322 -0.26 -13.30 -7.93
N ARG A 323 -0.47 -13.83 -6.72
CA ARG A 323 -1.77 -14.34 -6.24
C ARG A 323 -2.78 -13.24 -5.87
N VAL A 324 -2.35 -11.98 -5.91
CA VAL A 324 -3.24 -10.84 -5.60
C VAL A 324 -3.80 -10.24 -6.88
N LEU A 325 -5.13 -10.24 -7.00
CA LEU A 325 -5.86 -9.79 -8.19
C LEU A 325 -6.75 -8.59 -7.90
N ARG A 326 -7.29 -7.99 -8.96
CA ARG A 326 -8.43 -7.07 -8.81
C ARG A 326 -9.68 -7.84 -8.39
N VAL A 327 -10.66 -7.14 -7.84
CA VAL A 327 -11.92 -7.74 -7.38
C VAL A 327 -12.67 -8.44 -8.53
N ASN A 328 -12.51 -7.97 -9.77
CA ASN A 328 -13.09 -8.58 -10.97
C ASN A 328 -12.24 -9.72 -11.55
N GLY A 329 -11.21 -10.20 -10.85
CA GLY A 329 -10.29 -11.24 -11.32
C GLY A 329 -9.28 -10.78 -12.37
N ALA A 330 -9.34 -9.52 -12.82
CA ALA A 330 -8.42 -9.03 -13.85
C ALA A 330 -6.98 -8.96 -13.32
N LEU A 331 -6.05 -9.38 -14.17
CA LEU A 331 -4.62 -9.21 -13.93
C LEU A 331 -4.28 -7.73 -14.00
N SER A 332 -3.66 -7.23 -12.95
CA SER A 332 -3.06 -5.90 -12.97
C SER A 332 -1.88 -5.87 -12.03
N GLY A 333 -0.97 -4.91 -12.26
CA GLY A 333 0.11 -4.59 -11.34
C GLY A 333 0.96 -5.80 -10.97
N TYR A 334 1.97 -6.07 -11.78
CA TYR A 334 3.02 -7.03 -11.43
C TYR A 334 4.37 -6.45 -11.80
N ARG A 335 5.28 -6.41 -10.82
CA ARG A 335 6.59 -5.79 -10.97
C ARG A 335 7.35 -6.34 -12.17
N TRP A 336 7.24 -7.64 -12.41
CA TRP A 336 7.98 -8.35 -13.46
C TRP A 336 7.14 -8.65 -14.71
N GLY A 337 6.02 -7.94 -14.90
CA GLY A 337 5.18 -8.00 -16.11
C GLY A 337 4.00 -8.97 -16.05
N LEU A 338 2.90 -8.59 -16.72
CA LEU A 338 1.63 -9.34 -16.65
C LEU A 338 1.72 -10.76 -17.24
N ALA A 339 2.58 -10.97 -18.24
CA ALA A 339 2.79 -12.29 -18.84
C ALA A 339 3.30 -13.32 -17.81
N ARG A 340 4.31 -12.95 -17.01
CA ARG A 340 4.85 -13.82 -15.94
C ARG A 340 3.80 -14.09 -14.85
N LYS A 341 3.00 -13.07 -14.49
CA LYS A 341 1.90 -13.23 -13.53
C LYS A 341 0.85 -14.24 -14.03
N ALA A 342 0.44 -14.14 -15.29
CA ALA A 342 -0.50 -15.08 -15.90
C ALA A 342 0.06 -16.51 -15.93
N GLN A 343 1.32 -16.66 -16.34
CA GLN A 343 2.03 -17.95 -16.42
C GLN A 343 2.12 -18.64 -15.04
N LEU A 344 2.46 -17.89 -13.99
CA LEU A 344 2.50 -18.40 -12.63
C LEU A 344 1.13 -18.91 -12.15
N LEU A 345 0.09 -18.11 -12.35
CA LEU A 345 -1.27 -18.49 -11.95
C LEU A 345 -1.78 -19.73 -12.70
N ALA A 346 -1.51 -19.84 -14.01
CA ALA A 346 -1.87 -21.00 -14.79
C ALA A 346 -1.18 -22.27 -14.27
N ARG A 347 0.13 -22.20 -13.99
CA ARG A 347 0.89 -23.33 -13.44
C ARG A 347 0.39 -23.79 -12.08
N GLU A 348 0.09 -22.85 -11.20
CA GLU A 348 -0.44 -23.19 -9.87
C GLU A 348 -1.82 -23.87 -9.95
N ALA A 349 -2.65 -23.48 -10.91
CA ALA A 349 -3.98 -24.05 -11.15
C ALA A 349 -3.95 -25.43 -11.86
N GLU A 350 -3.01 -25.67 -12.78
CA GLU A 350 -2.87 -26.98 -13.45
C GLU A 350 -2.43 -28.08 -12.50
N GLN A 351 -1.52 -27.76 -11.58
CA GLN A 351 -1.00 -28.71 -10.59
C GLN A 351 -1.98 -29.01 -9.45
N GLU A 352 -3.15 -28.37 -9.41
CA GLU A 352 -4.23 -28.69 -8.46
C GLU A 352 -5.08 -29.89 -8.93
N LYS A 353 -5.02 -30.22 -10.23
CA LYS A 353 -5.81 -31.29 -10.85
C LYS A 353 -5.08 -32.64 -10.93
N THR A 354 -3.85 -32.72 -10.44
CA THR A 354 -3.00 -33.92 -10.44
C THR A 354 -2.71 -34.29 -9.00
#